data_AF-A0A921FPJ6-F1
#
_entry.id   AF-A0A921FPJ6-F1
#
_cell.length_a   1.000
_cell.length_b   1.000
_cell.length_c   1.000
_cell.angle_alpha   90.00
_cell.angle_beta   90.00
_cell.angle_gamma   90.00
#
_symmetry.space_group_name_H-M   'P 1'
#
loop_
_entity.id
_entity.type
_entity.pdbx_description
1 polymer ?
#
loop_
_entity_poly.entity_id
_entity_poly.type
_entity_poly.pdbx_seq_one_letter_code
_entity_poly.pdbx_strand_id
1 'polypeptide(L)'
;MVTFSSRDFATKNPDLAKAFTDSIAEAAELAMSDEAEYVQAISDFSDMEVELVESLNLEYITAEMNPTSLHELNEMAVEYGFLDQPADLDALITTVDNN
;
A
#
# COMPACT_ATOMS: atom_id res chain seq x y z
N MET A 1 2.87 -1.41 1.00
CA MET A 1 1.54 -1.10 0.40
C MET A 1 1.56 0.31 -0.18
N VAL A 2 0.83 0.57 -1.27
CA VAL A 2 0.69 1.92 -1.85
C VAL A 2 -0.78 2.27 -1.94
N THR A 3 -1.15 3.48 -1.48
CA THR A 3 -2.51 4.02 -1.59
C THR A 3 -2.47 5.30 -2.40
N PHE A 4 -3.60 5.64 -3.05
CA PHE A 4 -3.67 6.78 -3.96
C PHE A 4 -4.79 7.73 -3.56
N SER A 5 -4.53 9.03 -3.71
CA SER A 5 -5.53 10.09 -3.61
C SER A 5 -5.25 11.15 -4.67
N SER A 6 -6.24 11.98 -4.98
CA SER A 6 -5.98 13.17 -5.77
C SER A 6 -5.17 14.17 -4.94
N ARG A 7 -4.19 14.82 -5.56
CA ARG A 7 -3.41 15.89 -4.91
C ARG A 7 -4.32 16.97 -4.33
N ASP A 8 -5.35 17.37 -5.08
CA ASP A 8 -6.29 18.42 -4.69
C ASP A 8 -7.04 18.07 -3.39
N PHE A 9 -7.43 16.81 -3.22
CA PHE A 9 -8.08 16.33 -2.00
C PHE A 9 -7.12 16.31 -0.80
N ALA A 10 -5.91 15.75 -0.98
CA ALA A 10 -4.92 15.66 0.09
C ALA A 10 -4.48 17.05 0.57
N THR A 11 -4.27 18.00 -0.35
CA THR A 11 -3.92 19.39 0.00
C THR A 11 -5.05 20.11 0.72
N LYS A 12 -6.31 19.87 0.36
CA LYS A 12 -7.47 20.51 1.01
C LYS A 12 -7.83 19.88 2.35
N ASN A 13 -7.46 18.62 2.59
CA ASN A 13 -7.84 17.86 3.78
C ASN A 13 -6.61 17.15 4.38
N PRO A 14 -5.57 17.89 4.82
CA PRO A 14 -4.32 17.29 5.27
C PRO A 14 -4.51 16.39 6.50
N ASP A 15 -5.35 16.80 7.46
CA ASP A 15 -5.61 16.02 8.67
C ASP A 15 -6.35 14.72 8.36
N LEU A 16 -7.26 14.73 7.37
CA LEU A 16 -7.99 13.54 6.96
C LEU A 16 -7.08 12.58 6.18
N ALA A 17 -6.21 13.12 5.33
CA ALA A 17 -5.19 12.32 4.65
C ALA A 17 -4.24 11.67 5.67
N LYS A 18 -3.83 12.41 6.71
CA LYS A 18 -3.04 11.88 7.82
C LYS A 18 -3.78 10.76 8.55
N ALA A 19 -5.00 11.02 9.02
CA ALA A 19 -5.79 10.05 9.77
C ALA A 19 -6.02 8.76 8.97
N PHE A 20 -6.26 8.88 7.65
CA PHE A 20 -6.37 7.73 6.77
C PHE A 20 -5.07 6.92 6.73
N THR A 21 -3.93 7.56 6.50
CA THR A 21 -2.62 6.87 6.48
C THR A 21 -2.31 6.20 7.81
N ASP A 22 -2.59 6.87 8.93
CA ASP A 22 -2.39 6.31 10.27
C ASP A 22 -3.29 5.08 10.50
N SER A 23 -4.57 5.12 10.10
CA SER A 23 -5.48 3.96 10.20
C SER A 23 -5.08 2.79 9.30
N ILE A 24 -4.51 3.07 8.13
CA ILE A 24 -3.97 2.03 7.24
C ILE A 24 -2.75 1.36 7.88
N ALA A 25 -1.91 2.11 8.60
CA ALA A 25 -0.79 1.54 9.35
C ALA A 25 -1.25 0.65 10.50
N GLU A 26 -2.23 1.11 11.29
CA GLU A 26 -2.82 0.31 12.35
C GLU A 26 -3.45 -1.00 11.83
N ALA A 27 -4.16 -0.93 10.70
CA ALA A 27 -4.75 -2.12 10.07
C ALA A 27 -3.67 -3.12 9.57
N ALA A 28 -2.57 -2.62 9.00
CA ALA A 28 -1.47 -3.45 8.55
C ALA A 28 -0.77 -4.14 9.72
N GLU A 29 -0.53 -3.42 10.82
CA GLU A 29 0.03 -3.99 12.04
C GLU A 29 -0.87 -5.09 12.62
N LEU A 30 -2.19 -4.84 12.68
CA LEU A 30 -3.15 -5.83 13.15
C LEU A 30 -3.09 -7.12 12.31
N ALA A 31 -3.15 -6.99 10.98
CA ALA A 31 -3.10 -8.11 10.05
C ALA A 31 -1.82 -8.95 10.19
N MET A 32 -0.68 -8.31 10.48
CA MET A 32 0.60 -9.01 10.67
C MET A 32 0.79 -9.55 12.09
N SER A 33 -0.01 -9.11 13.06
CA SER A 33 0.07 -9.56 14.45
C SER A 33 -0.76 -10.82 14.74
N ASP A 34 -1.83 -11.05 13.96
CA ASP A 34 -2.69 -12.22 14.08
C ASP A 34 -2.99 -12.80 12.69
N GLU A 35 -2.19 -13.79 12.30
CA GLU A 35 -2.31 -14.46 11.01
C GLU A 35 -3.65 -15.21 10.87
N ALA A 36 -4.19 -15.76 11.96
CA ALA A 36 -5.45 -16.50 11.92
C ALA A 36 -6.65 -15.56 11.68
N GLU A 37 -6.67 -14.41 12.36
CA GLU A 37 -7.69 -13.38 12.12
C GLU A 37 -7.56 -12.81 10.70
N TYR A 38 -6.33 -12.63 10.20
CA TYR A 38 -6.11 -12.18 8.82
C TYR A 38 -6.58 -13.19 7.77
N VAL A 39 -6.29 -14.48 7.95
CA VAL A 39 -6.80 -15.57 7.09
C VAL A 39 -8.33 -15.59 7.09
N GLN A 40 -8.96 -15.47 8.27
CA GLN A 40 -10.42 -15.43 8.36
C GLN A 40 -11.00 -14.21 7.64
N ALA A 41 -10.39 -13.03 7.79
CA ALA A 41 -10.83 -11.82 7.10
C ALA A 41 -10.76 -11.97 5.57
N ILE A 42 -9.73 -12.63 5.03
CA ILE A 42 -9.63 -12.92 3.60
C ILE A 42 -10.68 -13.92 3.16
N SER A 43 -10.91 -14.99 3.94
CA SER A 43 -11.95 -15.98 3.66
C SER A 43 -13.33 -15.32 3.60
N ASP A 44 -13.66 -14.49 4.57
CA ASP A 44 -14.93 -13.76 4.64
C ASP A 44 -15.10 -12.75 3.50
N PHE A 45 -14.02 -12.06 3.10
CA PHE A 45 -14.08 -11.06 2.03
C PHE A 45 -14.17 -11.70 0.62
N SER A 46 -13.46 -12.80 0.41
CA SER A 46 -13.34 -13.45 -0.90
C SER A 46 -14.32 -14.60 -1.12
N ASP A 47 -15.10 -14.97 -0.10
CA ASP A 47 -15.92 -16.18 -0.03
C ASP A 47 -15.12 -17.48 -0.30
N MET A 48 -13.80 -17.46 -0.06
CA MET A 48 -12.94 -18.63 -0.19
C MET A 48 -13.03 -19.51 1.07
N GLU A 49 -12.93 -20.82 0.91
CA GLU A 49 -12.75 -21.72 2.06
C GLU A 49 -11.43 -21.41 2.77
N VAL A 50 -11.45 -21.43 4.12
CA VAL A 50 -10.29 -21.12 4.96
C VAL A 50 -9.07 -21.95 4.58
N GLU A 51 -9.24 -23.25 4.35
CA GLU A 51 -8.15 -24.16 3.95
C GLU A 51 -7.47 -23.73 2.64
N LEU A 52 -8.23 -23.13 1.71
CA LEU A 52 -7.67 -22.61 0.46
C LEU A 52 -6.86 -21.33 0.73
N VAL A 53 -7.34 -20.45 1.62
CA VAL A 53 -6.63 -19.23 2.01
C VAL A 53 -5.32 -19.56 2.72
N GLU A 54 -5.34 -20.52 3.65
CA GLU A 54 -4.13 -21.01 4.35
C GLU A 54 -3.09 -21.62 3.39
N SER A 55 -3.54 -22.13 2.23
CA SER A 55 -2.63 -22.66 1.21
C SER A 55 -1.96 -21.57 0.37
N LEU A 56 -2.44 -20.33 0.43
CA LEU A 56 -1.86 -19.20 -0.28
C LEU A 56 -0.62 -18.68 0.45
N ASN A 57 0.37 -18.23 -0.32
CA ASN A 57 1.44 -17.41 0.23
C ASN A 57 0.91 -15.97 0.39
N LEU A 58 0.27 -15.69 1.52
CA LEU A 58 -0.29 -14.38 1.80
C LEU A 58 0.82 -13.32 1.84
N GLU A 59 0.54 -12.15 1.26
CA GLU A 59 1.50 -11.06 1.22
C GLU A 59 1.75 -10.51 2.64
N TYR A 60 3.01 -10.18 2.93
CA TYR A 60 3.37 -9.39 4.09
C TYR A 60 2.95 -7.93 3.87
N ILE A 61 1.94 -7.48 4.61
CA ILE A 61 1.41 -6.12 4.48
C ILE A 61 2.15 -5.19 5.45
N THR A 62 2.77 -4.15 4.91
CA THR A 62 3.34 -3.06 5.70
C THR A 62 2.94 -1.70 5.15
N ALA A 63 2.75 -0.74 6.05
CA ALA A 63 2.57 0.67 5.74
C ALA A 63 3.90 1.38 5.41
N GLU A 64 5.03 0.76 5.74
CA GLU A 64 6.33 1.26 5.30
C GLU A 64 6.46 1.09 3.79
N MET A 65 6.70 2.21 3.12
CA MET A 65 6.99 2.23 1.69
C MET A 65 8.47 1.88 1.48
N ASN A 66 8.76 1.01 0.51
CA ASN A 66 10.12 0.74 0.06
C ASN A 66 10.46 1.64 -1.15
N PRO A 67 11.16 2.77 -0.96
CA PRO A 67 11.47 3.69 -2.06
C PRO A 67 12.34 3.03 -3.12
N THR A 68 13.26 2.14 -2.75
CA THR A 68 14.13 1.43 -3.69
C THR A 68 13.31 0.62 -4.70
N SER A 69 12.33 -0.14 -4.23
CA SER A 69 11.48 -0.95 -5.11
C SER A 69 10.64 -0.09 -6.07
N LEU A 70 10.23 1.11 -5.65
CA LEU A 70 9.53 2.05 -6.55
C LEU A 70 10.46 2.64 -7.61
N HIS A 71 11.71 2.95 -7.25
CA HIS A 71 12.72 3.38 -8.22
C HIS A 71 13.01 2.27 -9.24
N GLU A 72 13.23 1.03 -8.79
CA GLU A 72 13.46 -0.11 -9.68
C GLU A 72 12.26 -0.34 -10.62
N LEU A 73 11.02 -0.25 -10.10
CA LEU A 73 9.81 -0.36 -10.92
C LEU A 73 9.73 0.74 -11.97
N ASN A 74 10.09 1.98 -11.61
CA ASN A 74 10.10 3.13 -12.52
C ASN A 74 11.14 2.96 -13.63
N GLU A 75 12.34 2.47 -13.30
CA GLU A 75 13.38 2.15 -14.28
C GLU A 75 12.95 1.03 -15.24
N MET A 76 12.40 -0.07 -14.71
CA MET A 76 11.87 -1.16 -15.53
C MET A 76 10.73 -0.70 -16.43
N ALA A 77 9.85 0.17 -15.94
CA ALA A 77 8.75 0.70 -16.75
C ALA A 77 9.25 1.47 -17.97
N VAL A 78 10.38 2.16 -17.86
CA VAL A 78 11.04 2.80 -19.02
C VAL A 78 11.73 1.76 -19.90
N GLU A 79 12.48 0.83 -19.31
CA GLU A 79 13.20 -0.21 -20.04
C GLU A 79 12.28 -1.04 -20.94
N TYR A 80 11.11 -1.44 -20.43
CA TYR A 80 10.14 -2.25 -21.14
C TYR A 80 9.12 -1.43 -21.95
N GLY A 81 9.27 -0.10 -22.01
CA GLY A 81 8.46 0.79 -22.84
C GLY A 81 7.03 1.02 -22.35
N PHE A 82 6.76 0.80 -21.05
CA PHE A 82 5.51 1.21 -20.40
C PHE A 82 5.48 2.73 -20.14
N LEU A 83 6.65 3.34 -19.95
CA LEU A 83 6.84 4.78 -19.83
C LEU A 83 7.88 5.28 -20.83
N ASP A 84 7.65 6.44 -21.43
CA ASP A 84 8.62 7.07 -22.33
C ASP A 84 9.82 7.66 -21.55
N GLN A 85 9.58 8.10 -20.31
CA GLN A 85 10.55 8.71 -19.39
C GLN A 85 10.18 8.36 -17.95
N PRO A 86 11.15 8.34 -17.01
CA PRO A 86 10.87 8.01 -15.62
C PRO A 86 9.90 9.02 -15.00
N ALA A 87 8.98 8.52 -14.17
CA ALA A 87 8.11 9.36 -13.37
C ALA A 87 8.89 10.09 -12.27
N ASP A 88 8.46 11.31 -11.94
CA ASP A 88 8.98 12.06 -10.79
C ASP A 88 8.34 11.51 -9.51
N LEU A 89 9.01 10.54 -8.87
CA LEU A 89 8.49 9.86 -7.68
C LEU A 89 8.37 10.81 -6.49
N ASP A 90 9.27 11.78 -6.34
CA ASP A 90 9.23 12.76 -5.26
C ASP A 90 8.00 13.68 -5.38
N ALA A 91 7.58 13.98 -6.61
CA ALA A 91 6.35 14.74 -6.84
C ALA A 91 5.07 13.90 -6.64
N LEU A 92 5.15 12.58 -6.73
CA LEU A 92 4.01 11.67 -6.64
C LEU A 92 3.77 11.16 -5.21
N ILE A 93 4.84 10.99 -4.46
CA ILE A 93 4.79 10.52 -3.08
C ILE A 93 4.48 11.72 -2.19
N THR A 94 3.32 11.71 -1.54
CA THR A 94 3.05 12.61 -0.43
C THR A 94 3.48 11.89 0.85
N THR A 95 4.62 12.26 1.41
CA THR A 95 4.86 11.98 2.82
C THR A 95 3.99 12.95 3.60
N VAL A 96 3.16 12.44 4.51
CA VAL A 96 2.53 13.29 5.51
C VAL A 96 3.63 13.62 6.53
N ASP A 97 4.65 14.38 6.11
CA ASP A 97 5.69 14.84 7.00
C ASP A 97 5.06 15.86 7.95
N ASN A 98 5.11 15.53 9.24
CA ASN A 98 4.70 16.38 10.34
C ASN A 98 5.46 17.71 10.24
N ASN A 99 4.74 18.80 9.92
CA ASN A 99 5.20 20.15 10.28
C ASN A 99 5.36 20.26 11.80
#